data_AF-L0EI16-F1
#
_entry.id   AF-L0EI16-F1
#
_cell.length_a   1.000
_cell.length_b   1.000
_cell.length_c   1.000
_cell.angle_alpha   90.00
_cell.angle_beta   90.00
_cell.angle_gamma   90.00
#
_symmetry.space_group_name_H-M   'P 1'
#
loop_
_entity.id
_entity.type
_entity.pdbx_description
1 polymer ?
#
loop_
_entity_poly.entity_id
_entity_poly.type
_entity_poly.pdbx_seq_one_letter_code
_entity_poly.pdbx_strand_id
1 'polypeptide(L)'
;MKDQRGASLVEVLGASVILGIVVAAFLALSQHMALADRTADLETRALRLAEEKLSYASDQLRNNNGLPANQQEADGFSVVYQIAALGSGTDPVAYNDQSFGPKHLSLQTIVTVSENGKPTPALLTVTVSWGDAP
;
A
#
# COMPACT_ATOMS: atom_id res chain seq x y z
N MET A 1 47.12 -48.13 15.31
CA MET A 1 47.53 -47.04 14.40
C MET A 1 46.23 -46.40 13.89
N LYS A 2 46.08 -45.08 14.01
CA LYS A 2 44.86 -44.36 13.63
C LYS A 2 44.81 -44.26 12.10
N ASP A 3 43.87 -44.96 11.47
CA ASP A 3 43.61 -44.80 10.04
C ASP A 3 43.08 -43.39 9.78
N GLN A 4 43.89 -42.57 9.12
CA GLN A 4 43.44 -41.30 8.55
C GLN A 4 42.53 -41.63 7.37
N ARG A 5 41.22 -41.67 7.61
CA ARG A 5 40.22 -41.66 6.55
C ARG A 5 40.25 -40.27 5.89
N GLY A 6 41.11 -40.10 4.89
CA GLY A 6 41.10 -38.91 4.03
C GLY A 6 39.81 -38.89 3.22
N ALA A 7 39.06 -37.79 3.30
CA ALA A 7 37.88 -37.59 2.45
C ALA A 7 38.31 -37.63 0.98
N SER A 8 37.53 -38.34 0.15
CA SER A 8 37.80 -38.40 -1.29
C SER A 8 37.61 -37.00 -1.91
N LEU A 9 38.45 -36.63 -2.87
CA LEU A 9 38.38 -35.33 -3.56
C LEU A 9 36.99 -35.08 -4.19
N VAL A 10 36.34 -36.15 -4.65
CA VAL A 10 34.96 -36.14 -5.17
C VAL A 10 33.93 -35.81 -4.08
N GLU A 11 34.15 -36.29 -2.86
CA GLU A 11 33.27 -36.07 -1.71
C GLU A 11 33.35 -34.62 -1.23
N VAL A 12 34.56 -34.06 -1.20
CA VAL A 12 34.78 -32.63 -0.89
C VAL A 12 34.16 -31.73 -1.96
N LEU A 13 34.31 -32.09 -3.24
CA LEU A 13 33.68 -31.35 -4.34
C LEU A 13 32.15 -31.42 -4.24
N GLY A 14 31.58 -32.60 -4.05
CA GLY A 14 30.14 -32.77 -3.87
C GLY A 14 29.59 -31.96 -2.70
N ALA A 15 30.26 -32.02 -1.55
CA ALA A 15 29.88 -31.23 -0.37
C ALA A 15 29.95 -29.72 -0.65
N SER A 16 30.97 -29.25 -1.38
CA SER A 16 31.11 -27.82 -1.73
C SER A 16 30.01 -27.33 -2.68
N VAL A 17 29.59 -28.17 -3.64
CA VAL A 17 28.50 -27.84 -4.58
C VAL A 17 27.17 -27.77 -3.84
N ILE A 18 26.87 -28.77 -3.00
CA ILE A 18 25.65 -28.77 -2.20
C ILE A 18 25.62 -27.55 -1.28
N LEU A 19 26.72 -27.24 -0.60
CA LEU A 19 26.83 -26.05 0.23
C LEU A 19 26.60 -24.77 -0.57
N GLY A 20 27.17 -24.66 -1.77
CA GLY A 20 26.98 -23.52 -2.67
C GLY A 20 25.50 -23.34 -3.06
N ILE A 21 24.80 -24.42 -3.41
CA ILE A 21 23.38 -24.39 -3.73
C ILE A 21 22.55 -23.93 -2.52
N VAL A 22 22.85 -24.47 -1.33
CA VAL A 22 22.14 -24.10 -0.09
C VAL A 22 22.34 -22.62 0.24
N VAL A 23 23.57 -22.11 0.14
CA VAL A 23 23.86 -20.69 0.38
C VAL A 23 23.14 -19.80 -0.64
N ALA A 24 23.17 -20.15 -1.92
CA ALA A 24 22.47 -19.39 -2.96
C ALA A 24 20.95 -19.37 -2.74
N ALA A 25 20.35 -20.51 -2.40
CA ALA A 25 18.93 -20.61 -2.07
C ALA A 25 18.57 -19.75 -0.85
N PHE A 26 19.41 -19.77 0.19
CA PHE A 26 19.18 -18.98 1.40
C PHE A 26 19.25 -17.47 1.14
N LEU A 27 20.21 -17.03 0.32
CA LEU A 27 20.32 -15.64 -0.10
C LEU A 27 19.10 -15.20 -0.91
N ALA A 28 18.64 -16.01 -1.86
CA ALA A 28 17.47 -15.71 -2.67
C ALA A 28 16.19 -15.59 -1.80
N LEU A 29 15.98 -16.54 -0.87
CA LEU A 29 14.85 -16.49 0.06
C LEU A 29 14.91 -15.25 0.97
N SER A 30 16.10 -14.93 1.50
CA SER A 30 16.28 -13.76 2.38
C SER A 30 15.97 -12.45 1.66
N GLN A 31 16.41 -12.32 0.40
CA GLN A 31 16.10 -11.14 -0.43
C GLN A 31 14.60 -11.02 -0.70
N HIS A 32 13.92 -12.14 -1.01
CA HIS A 32 12.47 -12.13 -1.20
C HIS A 32 11.70 -11.78 0.07
N MET A 33 12.10 -12.32 1.23
CA MET A 33 11.47 -11.97 2.52
C MET A 33 11.67 -10.49 2.85
N ALA A 34 12.87 -9.94 2.68
CA ALA A 34 13.13 -8.52 2.94
C ALA A 34 12.31 -7.58 2.05
N LEU A 35 12.07 -7.96 0.79
CA LEU A 35 11.21 -7.20 -0.12
C LEU A 35 9.72 -7.30 0.25
N ALA A 36 9.28 -8.49 0.68
CA ALA A 36 7.92 -8.72 1.14
C ALA A 36 7.61 -7.91 2.41
N ASP A 37 8.51 -7.94 3.40
CA ASP A 37 8.36 -7.18 4.65
C ASP A 37 8.28 -5.67 4.38
N ARG A 38 9.14 -5.13 3.50
CA ARG A 38 9.07 -3.71 3.12
C ARG A 38 7.75 -3.36 2.45
N THR A 39 7.20 -4.25 1.64
CA THR A 39 5.93 -3.99 0.95
C THR A 39 4.77 -4.01 1.94
N ALA A 40 4.74 -4.98 2.85
CA ALA A 40 3.75 -5.08 3.92
C ALA A 40 3.80 -3.86 4.87
N ASP A 41 5.01 -3.38 5.19
CA ASP A 41 5.21 -2.17 5.99
C ASP A 41 4.65 -0.92 5.29
N LEU A 42 4.91 -0.76 4.00
CA LEU A 42 4.40 0.38 3.21
C LEU A 42 2.88 0.35 3.10
N GLU A 43 2.28 -0.81 2.85
CA GLU A 43 0.83 -0.97 2.77
C GLU A 43 0.17 -0.69 4.12
N THR A 44 0.75 -1.20 5.22
CA THR A 44 0.25 -0.93 6.59
C THR A 44 0.31 0.56 6.92
N ARG A 45 1.39 1.25 6.53
CA ARG A 45 1.52 2.71 6.70
C ARG A 45 0.53 3.47 5.83
N ALA A 46 0.36 3.06 4.57
CA ALA A 46 -0.60 3.66 3.66
C ALA A 46 -2.04 3.53 4.18
N LEU A 47 -2.39 2.37 4.75
CA LEU A 47 -3.70 2.15 5.36
C LEU A 47 -3.93 3.07 6.56
N ARG A 48 -2.98 3.14 7.50
CA ARG A 48 -3.07 4.03 8.67
C ARG A 48 -3.20 5.49 8.25
N LEU A 49 -2.41 5.90 7.26
CA LEU A 49 -2.49 7.24 6.69
C LEU A 49 -3.86 7.47 6.04
N ALA A 50 -4.37 6.51 5.27
CA ALA A 50 -5.69 6.61 4.66
C ALA A 50 -6.79 6.76 5.73
N GLU A 51 -6.72 5.99 6.83
CA GLU A 51 -7.66 6.09 7.96
C GLU A 51 -7.62 7.47 8.63
N GLU A 52 -6.42 7.97 8.92
CA GLU A 52 -6.21 9.30 9.50
C GLU A 52 -6.78 10.40 8.60
N LYS A 53 -6.44 10.34 7.31
CA LYS A 53 -6.88 11.34 6.33
C LYS A 53 -8.37 11.25 6.02
N LEU A 54 -8.96 10.06 6.05
CA LEU A 54 -10.40 9.84 5.94
C LEU A 54 -11.13 10.48 7.13
N SER A 55 -10.65 10.27 8.35
CA SER A 55 -11.21 10.89 9.55
C SER A 55 -11.11 12.42 9.46
N TYR A 56 -9.94 12.93 9.08
CA TYR A 56 -9.69 14.36 8.91
C TYR A 56 -10.62 14.98 7.84
N ALA A 57 -10.76 14.34 6.68
CA ALA A 57 -11.64 14.80 5.61
C ALA A 57 -13.12 14.77 6.02
N SER A 58 -13.54 13.75 6.76
CA SER A 58 -14.90 13.65 7.32
C SER A 58 -15.20 14.80 8.29
N ASP A 59 -14.27 15.10 9.21
CA ASP A 59 -14.42 16.22 10.14
C ASP A 59 -14.38 17.59 9.43
N GLN A 60 -13.53 17.75 8.41
CA GLN A 60 -13.47 18.95 7.57
C GLN A 60 -14.79 19.18 6.83
N LEU A 61 -15.37 18.13 6.24
CA LEU A 61 -16.68 18.23 5.59
C LEU A 61 -17.78 18.63 6.58
N ARG A 62 -17.75 18.08 7.80
CA ARG A 62 -18.75 18.42 8.84
C ARG A 62 -18.63 19.88 9.31
N ASN A 63 -17.41 20.39 9.45
CA ASN A 63 -17.17 21.68 10.10
C ASN A 63 -17.05 22.85 9.11
N ASN A 64 -16.46 22.61 7.94
CA ASN A 64 -16.10 23.65 6.97
C ASN A 64 -16.80 23.48 5.60
N ASN A 65 -17.62 22.43 5.43
CA ASN A 65 -18.38 22.12 4.21
C ASN A 65 -17.50 22.10 2.94
N GLY A 66 -16.30 21.54 3.05
CA GLY A 66 -15.34 21.44 1.95
C GLY A 66 -14.38 20.27 2.12
N LEU A 67 -13.87 19.76 0.99
CA LEU A 67 -12.82 18.76 0.99
C LEU A 67 -11.44 19.39 1.26
N PRO A 68 -10.52 18.68 1.92
CA PRO A 68 -9.12 19.05 1.93
C PRO A 68 -8.52 19.07 0.52
N ALA A 69 -7.47 19.86 0.32
CA ALA A 69 -6.68 19.80 -0.89
C ALA A 69 -5.89 18.48 -0.94
N ASN A 70 -5.70 17.94 -2.15
CA ASN A 70 -4.79 16.82 -2.38
C ASN A 70 -3.38 17.23 -1.96
N GLN A 71 -2.67 16.33 -1.26
CA GLN A 71 -1.40 16.65 -0.64
C GLN A 71 -0.39 15.53 -0.85
N GLN A 72 0.86 15.92 -1.09
CA GLN A 72 2.01 15.02 -1.00
C GLN A 72 2.55 15.04 0.42
N GLU A 73 2.68 13.86 1.02
CA GLU A 73 3.25 13.68 2.35
C GLU A 73 4.77 13.54 2.27
N ALA A 74 5.45 13.91 3.35
CA ALA A 74 6.91 13.94 3.42
C ALA A 74 7.57 12.57 3.15
N ASP A 75 6.85 11.48 3.39
CA ASP A 75 7.32 10.10 3.24
C ASP A 75 7.13 9.53 1.80
N GLY A 76 6.86 10.40 0.81
CA GLY A 76 6.67 9.98 -0.59
C GLY A 76 5.29 9.37 -0.86
N PHE A 77 4.35 9.52 0.07
CA PHE A 77 2.95 9.20 -0.18
C PHE A 77 2.23 10.38 -0.83
N SER A 78 1.26 10.11 -1.69
CA SER A 78 0.34 11.11 -2.22
C SER A 78 -1.07 10.79 -1.78
N VAL A 79 -1.79 11.79 -1.30
CA VAL A 79 -3.16 11.64 -0.81
C VAL A 79 -4.11 12.41 -1.72
N VAL A 80 -5.11 11.70 -2.23
CA VAL A 80 -6.16 12.24 -3.09
C VAL A 80 -7.51 12.06 -2.41
N TYR A 81 -8.29 13.14 -2.35
CA TYR A 81 -9.65 13.15 -1.82
C TYR A 81 -10.64 13.26 -2.97
N GLN A 82 -11.68 12.44 -2.93
CA GLN A 82 -12.78 12.49 -3.89
C GLN A 82 -14.11 12.39 -3.14
N ILE A 83 -15.10 13.13 -3.61
CA ILE A 83 -16.47 13.00 -3.14
C ILE A 83 -17.38 12.78 -4.34
N ALA A 84 -18.22 11.76 -4.24
CA ALA A 84 -19.21 11.46 -5.25
C ALA A 84 -20.59 11.43 -4.59
N ALA A 85 -21.56 12.13 -5.20
CA ALA A 85 -22.94 12.04 -4.74
C ALA A 85 -23.44 10.60 -4.91
N LEU A 86 -24.11 10.08 -3.88
CA LEU A 86 -24.84 8.81 -4.01
C LEU A 86 -26.14 9.14 -4.76
N GLY A 87 -26.08 9.05 -6.09
CA GLY A 87 -27.25 9.26 -6.94
C GLY A 87 -28.41 8.35 -6.56
N SER A 88 -29.62 8.68 -7.01
CA SER A 88 -30.88 7.98 -6.70
C SER A 88 -31.03 6.56 -7.29
N GLY A 89 -29.92 5.83 -7.46
CA GLY A 89 -29.92 4.39 -7.76
C GLY A 89 -29.69 4.00 -9.23
N THR A 90 -29.46 4.94 -10.15
CA THR A 90 -29.29 4.61 -11.58
C THR A 90 -27.91 4.87 -12.17
N ASP A 91 -27.13 5.79 -11.58
CA ASP A 91 -25.78 6.09 -12.07
C ASP A 91 -24.73 5.47 -11.14
N PRO A 92 -23.80 4.63 -11.66
CA PRO A 92 -22.70 4.12 -10.86
C PRO A 92 -21.84 5.30 -10.36
N VAL A 93 -21.36 5.19 -9.13
CA VAL A 93 -20.44 6.17 -8.55
C VAL A 93 -19.19 6.22 -9.44
N ALA A 94 -19.00 7.35 -10.12
CA ALA A 94 -17.85 7.57 -10.97
C ALA A 94 -16.58 7.69 -10.12
N TYR A 95 -15.61 6.86 -10.43
CA TYR A 95 -14.33 6.82 -9.74
C TYR A 95 -13.23 7.31 -10.68
N ASN A 96 -12.50 8.35 -10.30
CA ASN A 96 -11.44 8.91 -11.13
C ASN A 96 -10.08 8.41 -10.64
N ASP A 97 -9.50 7.46 -11.35
CA ASP A 97 -8.21 6.84 -11.03
C ASP A 97 -7.01 7.54 -11.69
N GLN A 98 -7.22 8.53 -12.57
CA GLN A 98 -6.16 9.22 -13.31
C GLN A 98 -5.15 9.95 -12.41
N SER A 99 -5.54 10.23 -11.18
CA SER A 99 -4.71 10.92 -10.18
C SER A 99 -3.99 9.95 -9.22
N PHE A 100 -4.15 8.64 -9.41
CA PHE A 100 -3.54 7.65 -8.53
C PHE A 100 -2.14 7.29 -8.98
N GLY A 101 -1.27 7.07 -8.00
CA GLY A 101 0.06 6.52 -8.25
C GLY A 101 0.01 5.02 -8.57
N PRO A 102 1.15 4.45 -8.97
CA PRO A 102 1.25 3.07 -9.44
C PRO A 102 0.90 2.03 -8.37
N LYS A 103 1.16 2.34 -7.09
CA LYS A 103 0.67 1.57 -5.95
C LYS A 103 -0.27 2.47 -5.17
N HIS A 104 -1.48 2.02 -4.91
CA HIS A 104 -2.45 2.80 -4.17
C HIS A 104 -3.39 1.92 -3.37
N LEU A 105 -3.93 2.52 -2.30
CA LEU A 105 -4.99 1.97 -1.47
C LEU A 105 -6.05 3.05 -1.31
N SER A 106 -7.30 2.65 -1.35
CA SER A 106 -8.44 3.57 -1.27
C SER A 106 -9.40 3.14 -0.19
N LEU A 107 -9.71 4.06 0.72
CA LEU A 107 -10.73 3.88 1.74
C LEU A 107 -11.94 4.73 1.40
N GLN A 108 -13.12 4.16 1.63
CA GLN A 108 -14.39 4.80 1.32
C GLN A 108 -15.27 4.84 2.56
N THR A 109 -15.98 5.94 2.75
CA THR A 109 -17.00 6.08 3.79
C THR A 109 -18.16 6.92 3.29
N ILE A 110 -19.32 6.75 3.91
CA ILE A 110 -20.50 7.54 3.60
C ILE A 110 -20.53 8.74 4.53
N VAL A 111 -20.54 9.93 3.94
CA VAL A 111 -20.68 11.21 4.64
C VAL A 111 -21.97 11.88 4.23
N THR A 112 -22.45 12.81 5.06
CA THR A 112 -23.58 13.66 4.70
C THR A 112 -23.04 15.04 4.37
N VAL A 113 -23.32 15.52 3.16
CA VAL A 113 -22.93 16.86 2.70
C VAL A 113 -24.16 17.74 2.55
N SER A 114 -23.99 19.04 2.81
CA SER A 114 -25.08 20.00 2.61
C SER A 114 -25.07 20.50 1.17
N GLU A 115 -25.99 20.00 0.36
CA GLU A 115 -26.20 20.46 -1.00
C GLU A 115 -27.49 21.27 -1.05
N ASN A 116 -27.40 22.55 -1.43
CA ASN A 116 -28.54 23.48 -1.42
C ASN A 116 -29.29 23.55 -0.07
N GLY A 117 -28.55 23.42 1.04
CA GLY A 117 -29.11 23.45 2.40
C GLY A 117 -29.82 22.17 2.83
N LYS A 118 -29.74 21.08 2.04
CA LYS A 118 -30.30 19.77 2.39
C LYS A 118 -29.17 18.76 2.66
N PRO A 119 -29.31 17.90 3.68
CA PRO A 119 -28.38 16.82 3.92
C PRO A 119 -28.54 15.74 2.82
N THR A 120 -27.52 15.60 1.98
CA THR A 120 -27.46 14.59 0.92
C THR A 120 -26.35 13.60 1.24
N PRO A 121 -26.60 12.28 1.18
CA PRO A 121 -25.55 11.30 1.38
C PRO A 121 -24.57 11.31 0.19
N ALA A 122 -23.28 11.23 0.48
CA ALA A 122 -22.22 11.17 -0.50
C ALA A 122 -21.15 10.15 -0.08
N LEU A 123 -20.47 9.58 -1.07
CA LEU A 123 -19.34 8.70 -0.87
C LEU A 123 -18.07 9.56 -0.82
N LEU A 124 -17.39 9.57 0.33
CA LEU A 124 -16.06 10.13 0.49
C LEU A 124 -15.04 9.03 0.25
N THR A 125 -14.13 9.25 -0.69
CA THR A 125 -13.02 8.36 -0.98
C THR A 125 -11.70 9.06 -0.71
N VAL A 126 -10.83 8.40 0.04
CA VAL A 126 -9.44 8.80 0.26
C VAL A 126 -8.54 7.76 -0.35
N THR A 127 -7.73 8.18 -1.31
CA THR A 127 -6.74 7.31 -1.96
C THR A 127 -5.35 7.76 -1.55
N VAL A 128 -4.58 6.82 -1.00
CA VAL A 128 -3.16 6.99 -0.69
C VAL A 128 -2.37 6.21 -1.72
N SER A 129 -1.44 6.87 -2.41
CA SER A 129 -0.55 6.24 -3.37
C SER A 129 0.92 6.39 -2.98
N TRP A 130 1.75 5.45 -3.43
CA TRP A 130 3.20 5.43 -3.16
C TRP A 130 3.97 4.76 -4.30
N GLY A 131 5.30 4.95 -4.24
CA GLY A 131 6.23 4.52 -5.28
C GLY A 131 6.40 5.58 -6.36
N ASP A 132 7.59 5.61 -6.95
CA ASP A 132 7.88 6.52 -8.05
C ASP A 132 7.01 6.18 -9.27
N ALA A 133 6.45 7.21 -9.91
CA ALA A 133 5.98 7.07 -11.29
C ALA A 133 7.17 6.60 -12.16
N PRO A 134 6.92 5.72 -13.16
CA PRO A 134 7.98 5.18 -14.01
C PRO A 134 8.84 6.25 -14.69
#